data_AF-A0A926AP93-F1
#
_entry.id   AF-A0A926AP93-F1
#
_cell.length_a   1.000
_cell.length_b   1.000
_cell.length_c   1.000
_cell.angle_alpha   90.00
_cell.angle_beta   90.00
_cell.angle_gamma   90.00
#
_symmetry.space_group_name_H-M   'P 1'
#
loop_
_entity.id
_entity.type
_entity.pdbx_description
1 polymer ?
#
loop_
_entity_poly.entity_id
_entity_poly.type
_entity_poly.pdbx_seq_one_letter_code
_entity_poly.pdbx_strand_id
1 'polypeptide(L)'
;MSRSPVASQLDSIQESHCASDYLTVPAIIYPAPMRPPAIPPAPTSGLAPQQVTELIAARDRAAKIRRAGGVAKFDAWMIAIFAALTGVTGLFSIPSLLLAAGMGFVAWREFRGVEALRRLDRSAPKSLAINQLCLAAILIAYALWQVIQTATSSGEYTAMAGGDPQLTQMLGPIDDLVKTLTLSVYGLIILIAIFVQGGTALYYFTRQRYLREYLEQTPSWVVDLQRSGISI
;
A
#
# COMPACT_ATOMS: atom_id res chain seq x y z
N MET A 1 32.42 7.40 -11.03
CA MET A 1 31.47 7.28 -12.15
C MET A 1 30.78 8.63 -12.37
N SER A 2 31.09 9.21 -13.53
CA SER A 2 30.44 10.31 -14.29
C SER A 2 29.68 11.43 -13.57
N ARG A 3 30.30 12.63 -13.53
CA ARG A 3 29.60 13.92 -13.36
C ARG A 3 29.14 14.42 -14.74
N SER A 4 27.88 14.80 -14.87
CA SER A 4 27.28 15.30 -16.13
C SER A 4 27.57 16.79 -16.34
N PRO A 5 27.95 17.25 -17.56
CA PRO A 5 28.20 18.65 -17.87
C PRO A 5 26.98 19.30 -18.57
N VAL A 6 26.28 20.21 -17.88
CA VAL A 6 25.22 21.04 -18.48
C VAL A 6 25.42 22.50 -18.07
N ALA A 7 26.55 23.07 -18.51
CA ALA A 7 26.87 24.48 -18.33
C ALA A 7 27.66 24.98 -19.55
N SER A 8 26.99 25.14 -20.69
CA SER A 8 27.60 25.72 -21.90
C SER A 8 26.55 26.11 -22.95
N GLN A 9 25.61 27.01 -22.60
CA GLN A 9 24.69 27.53 -23.62
C GLN A 9 24.08 28.90 -23.26
N LEU A 10 24.89 29.82 -22.70
CA LEU A 10 24.43 31.18 -22.36
C LEU A 10 25.36 32.32 -22.83
N ASP A 11 26.24 32.08 -23.80
CA ASP A 11 27.23 33.09 -24.24
C ASP A 11 27.05 33.63 -25.68
N SER A 12 25.96 33.32 -26.39
CA SER A 12 25.87 33.65 -27.82
C SER A 12 24.86 34.74 -28.22
N ILE A 13 24.47 35.64 -27.32
CA ILE A 13 23.65 36.81 -27.69
C ILE A 13 24.26 38.07 -27.10
N GLN A 14 25.46 38.40 -27.57
CA GLN A 14 26.05 39.70 -27.38
C GLN A 14 26.72 40.08 -28.70
N GLU A 15 26.54 41.33 -29.12
CA GLU A 15 27.09 41.98 -30.32
C GLU A 15 26.20 41.97 -31.57
N SER A 16 25.37 43.01 -31.70
CA SER A 16 25.38 43.82 -32.93
C SER A 16 24.60 45.12 -32.79
N HIS A 17 25.18 46.16 -33.40
CA HIS A 17 24.63 47.47 -33.75
C HIS A 17 24.82 48.62 -32.75
N CYS A 18 26.03 49.16 -32.82
CA CYS A 18 26.34 50.57 -32.63
C CYS A 18 25.99 51.33 -33.93
N ALA A 19 24.96 52.19 -33.90
CA ALA A 19 24.75 53.24 -34.89
C ALA A 19 23.98 54.38 -34.22
N SER A 20 24.71 55.44 -33.89
CA SER A 20 24.23 56.63 -33.18
C SER A 20 23.78 57.68 -34.19
N ASP A 21 22.49 57.67 -34.52
CA ASP A 21 21.83 58.78 -35.21
C ASP A 21 21.39 59.84 -34.20
N TYR A 22 21.99 61.02 -34.28
CA TYR A 22 21.60 62.19 -33.51
C TYR A 22 20.32 62.79 -34.10
N LEU A 23 19.17 62.26 -33.68
CA LEU A 23 17.86 62.82 -33.96
C LEU A 23 17.51 63.91 -32.93
N THR A 24 17.26 65.11 -33.45
CA THR A 24 16.70 66.27 -32.74
C THR A 24 15.41 65.87 -32.03
N VAL A 25 15.40 65.91 -30.69
CA VAL A 25 14.27 65.50 -29.85
C VAL A 25 13.23 66.64 -29.81
N PRO A 26 12.03 66.48 -30.41
CA PRO A 26 10.94 67.43 -30.20
C PRO A 26 10.50 67.39 -28.74
N ALA A 27 10.09 68.54 -28.20
CA ALA A 27 9.62 68.67 -26.82
C ALA A 27 8.51 67.64 -26.53
N ILE A 28 8.86 66.60 -25.76
CA ILE A 28 7.94 65.55 -25.34
C ILE A 28 7.00 66.17 -24.31
N ILE A 29 5.72 66.25 -24.66
CA ILE A 29 4.64 66.46 -23.70
C ILE A 29 4.67 65.23 -22.78
N TYR A 30 5.22 65.37 -21.57
CA TYR A 30 5.23 64.28 -20.61
C TYR A 30 3.78 63.95 -20.23
N PRO A 31 3.28 62.74 -20.54
CA PRO A 31 2.00 62.31 -20.02
C PRO A 31 2.08 62.35 -18.49
N ALA A 32 0.97 62.71 -17.84
CA ALA A 32 0.88 62.73 -16.39
C ALA A 32 1.53 61.48 -15.78
N PRO A 33 2.33 61.60 -14.71
CA PRO A 33 3.08 60.49 -14.14
C PRO A 33 2.13 59.31 -13.92
N MET A 34 2.38 58.21 -14.64
CA MET A 34 1.62 56.98 -14.46
C MET A 34 1.61 56.65 -12.97
N ARG A 35 0.42 56.61 -12.37
CA ARG A 35 0.24 56.16 -11.00
C ARG A 35 0.96 54.81 -10.89
N PRO A 36 1.95 54.65 -10.00
CA PRO A 36 2.64 53.38 -9.84
C PRO A 36 1.57 52.29 -9.68
N PRO A 37 1.67 51.16 -10.41
CA PRO A 37 0.72 50.07 -10.25
C PRO A 37 0.64 49.75 -8.76
N ALA A 38 -0.60 49.70 -8.23
CA ALA A 38 -0.82 49.44 -6.82
C ALA A 38 -0.05 48.16 -6.45
N ILE A 39 0.88 48.26 -5.50
CA ILE A 39 1.63 47.12 -5.01
C ILE A 39 0.58 46.12 -4.51
N PRO A 40 0.49 44.90 -5.08
CA PRO A 40 -0.44 43.90 -4.59
C PRO A 40 -0.21 43.71 -3.09
N PRO A 41 -1.27 43.60 -2.27
CA PRO A 41 -1.09 43.36 -0.85
C PRO A 41 -0.19 42.14 -0.67
N ALA A 42 0.81 42.27 0.20
CA ALA A 42 1.73 41.18 0.49
C ALA A 42 0.92 39.93 0.88
N PRO A 43 1.25 38.74 0.33
CA PRO A 43 0.53 37.53 0.67
C PRO A 43 0.58 37.35 2.18
N THR A 44 -0.61 37.36 2.81
CA THR A 44 -0.74 37.10 4.24
C THR A 44 -0.16 35.72 4.52
N SER A 45 0.90 35.68 5.33
CA SER A 45 1.56 34.47 5.79
C SER A 45 0.67 33.72 6.79
N GLY A 46 -0.32 32.99 6.28
CA GLY A 46 -1.22 32.14 7.09
C GLY A 46 -2.38 31.57 6.28
N LEU A 47 -2.91 30.43 6.73
CA LEU A 47 -4.16 29.88 6.20
C LEU A 47 -5.32 30.80 6.60
N ALA A 48 -6.22 31.07 5.66
CA ALA A 48 -7.45 31.79 5.96
C ALA A 48 -8.31 31.01 6.97
N PRO A 49 -9.09 31.66 7.86
CA PRO A 49 -9.95 30.97 8.83
C PRO A 49 -10.91 29.96 8.20
N GLN A 50 -11.39 30.25 6.98
CA GLN A 50 -12.21 29.33 6.20
C GLN A 50 -11.43 28.06 5.79
N GLN A 51 -10.17 28.20 5.37
CA GLN A 51 -9.32 27.07 5.00
C GLN A 51 -9.06 26.16 6.20
N VAL A 52 -8.87 26.74 7.40
CA VAL A 52 -8.73 25.96 8.65
C VAL A 52 -10.00 25.14 8.93
N THR A 53 -11.17 25.73 8.74
CA THR A 53 -12.46 25.04 8.94
C THR A 53 -12.65 23.89 7.95
N GLU A 54 -12.34 24.12 6.66
CA GLU A 54 -12.36 23.08 5.63
C GLU A 54 -11.38 21.94 5.93
N LEU A 55 -10.20 22.27 6.47
CA LEU A 55 -9.16 21.32 6.86
C LEU A 55 -9.62 20.39 7.99
N ILE A 56 -10.25 20.96 9.03
CA ILE A 56 -10.80 20.19 10.16
C ILE A 56 -11.91 19.25 9.67
N ALA A 57 -12.85 19.76 8.87
CA ALA A 57 -13.95 18.96 8.32
C ALA A 57 -13.43 17.81 7.43
N ALA A 58 -12.39 18.06 6.63
CA ALA A 58 -11.73 17.02 5.84
C ALA A 58 -11.07 15.96 6.74
N ARG A 59 -10.37 16.37 7.80
CA ARG A 59 -9.72 15.44 8.75
C ARG A 59 -10.70 14.48 9.39
N ASP A 60 -11.89 14.96 9.74
CA ASP A 60 -12.93 14.15 10.39
C ASP A 60 -13.54 13.15 9.41
N ARG A 61 -13.85 13.58 8.17
CA ARG A 61 -14.33 12.69 7.11
C ARG A 61 -13.31 11.62 6.71
N ALA A 62 -12.02 11.95 6.71
CA ALA A 62 -10.94 11.03 6.37
C ALA A 62 -10.70 9.93 7.43
N ALA A 63 -11.28 10.02 8.63
CA ALA A 63 -11.00 9.10 9.73
C ALA A 63 -11.27 7.62 9.38
N LYS A 64 -12.36 7.33 8.66
CA LYS A 64 -12.70 5.95 8.23
C LYS A 64 -11.70 5.41 7.19
N ILE A 65 -11.19 6.27 6.31
CA ILE A 65 -10.19 5.92 5.30
C ILE A 65 -8.84 5.64 5.98
N ARG A 66 -8.42 6.50 6.91
CA ARG A 66 -7.19 6.29 7.70
C ARG A 66 -7.23 4.99 8.51
N ARG A 67 -8.37 4.67 9.14
CA ARG A 67 -8.54 3.39 9.84
C ARG A 67 -8.39 2.20 8.91
N ALA A 68 -8.96 2.25 7.71
CA ALA A 68 -8.77 1.19 6.71
C ALA A 68 -7.29 1.05 6.30
N GLY A 69 -6.57 2.16 6.11
CA GLY A 69 -5.12 2.13 5.88
C GLY A 69 -4.33 1.55 7.05
N GLY A 70 -4.75 1.81 8.29
CA GLY A 70 -4.15 1.24 9.49
C GLY A 70 -4.32 -0.28 9.58
N VAL A 71 -5.53 -0.78 9.31
CA VAL A 71 -5.83 -2.23 9.28
C VAL A 71 -5.01 -2.92 8.19
N ALA A 72 -4.99 -2.37 6.97
CA ALA A 72 -4.21 -2.91 5.85
C ALA A 72 -2.70 -2.94 6.16
N LYS A 73 -2.18 -1.87 6.79
CA LYS A 73 -0.78 -1.81 7.20
C LYS A 73 -0.44 -2.86 8.25
N PHE A 74 -1.31 -3.07 9.25
CA PHE A 74 -1.10 -4.09 10.27
C PHE A 74 -1.05 -5.49 9.64
N ASP A 75 -2.01 -5.80 8.76
CA ASP A 75 -2.07 -7.08 8.05
C ASP A 75 -0.81 -7.31 7.19
N ALA A 76 -0.39 -6.31 6.41
CA ALA A 76 0.83 -6.36 5.60
C ALA A 76 2.08 -6.67 6.44
N TRP A 77 2.19 -6.07 7.62
CA TRP A 77 3.29 -6.32 8.55
C TRP A 77 3.24 -7.74 9.13
N MET A 78 2.06 -8.24 9.50
CA MET A 78 1.92 -9.61 9.99
C MET A 78 2.37 -10.62 8.92
N ILE A 79 1.91 -10.46 7.67
CA ILE A 79 2.31 -11.33 6.55
C ILE A 79 3.82 -11.23 6.31
N ALA A 80 4.41 -10.03 6.34
CA ALA A 80 5.84 -9.84 6.16
C ALA A 80 6.68 -10.53 7.25
N ILE A 81 6.24 -10.44 8.51
CA ILE A 81 6.91 -11.11 9.64
C ILE A 81 6.85 -12.63 9.45
N PHE A 82 5.69 -13.19 9.10
CA PHE A 82 5.56 -14.63 8.84
C PHE A 82 6.38 -15.08 7.62
N ALA A 83 6.44 -14.27 6.56
CA ALA A 83 7.30 -14.51 5.41
C ALA A 83 8.78 -14.58 5.82
N ALA A 84 9.24 -13.61 6.61
CA ALA A 84 10.61 -13.56 7.10
C ALA A 84 10.95 -14.75 8.01
N LEU A 85 10.10 -15.05 8.99
CA LEU A 85 10.29 -16.19 9.89
C LEU A 85 10.32 -17.51 9.12
N THR A 86 9.38 -17.72 8.19
CA THR A 86 9.33 -18.92 7.34
C THR A 86 10.59 -19.05 6.49
N GLY A 87 11.10 -17.94 5.95
CA GLY A 87 12.34 -17.91 5.19
C GLY A 87 13.56 -18.28 6.03
N VAL A 88 13.65 -17.76 7.26
CA VAL A 88 14.77 -18.05 8.18
C VAL A 88 14.73 -19.49 8.67
N THR A 89 13.57 -19.98 9.13
CA THR A 89 13.43 -21.37 9.62
C THR A 89 13.50 -22.40 8.49
N GLY A 90 13.20 -21.98 7.26
CA GLY A 90 13.15 -22.81 6.07
C GLY A 90 14.32 -22.64 5.11
N LEU A 91 15.44 -22.04 5.53
CA LEU A 91 16.51 -21.60 4.62
C LEU A 91 17.08 -22.73 3.74
N PHE A 92 17.06 -23.97 4.24
CA PHE A 92 17.55 -25.16 3.53
C PHE A 92 16.43 -26.00 2.88
N SER A 93 15.20 -25.48 2.85
CA SER A 93 14.01 -26.16 2.32
C SER A 93 13.43 -25.38 1.15
N ILE A 94 13.56 -25.91 -0.06
CA ILE A 94 13.01 -25.29 -1.29
C ILE A 94 11.51 -24.95 -1.13
N PRO A 95 10.65 -25.87 -0.62
CA PRO A 95 9.23 -25.54 -0.40
C PRO A 95 9.03 -24.36 0.56
N SER A 96 9.82 -24.29 1.63
CA SER A 96 9.71 -23.20 2.61
C SER A 96 10.17 -21.86 2.04
N LEU A 97 11.22 -21.85 1.22
CA LEU A 97 11.66 -20.65 0.50
C LEU A 97 10.61 -20.16 -0.49
N LEU A 98 9.96 -21.07 -1.24
CA LEU A 98 8.87 -20.71 -2.15
C LEU A 98 7.66 -20.13 -1.39
N LEU A 99 7.32 -20.72 -0.25
CA LEU A 99 6.25 -20.21 0.62
C LEU A 99 6.59 -18.82 1.17
N ALA A 100 7.81 -18.62 1.67
CA ALA A 100 8.30 -17.33 2.14
C ALA A 100 8.28 -16.26 1.03
N ALA A 101 8.72 -16.60 -0.19
CA ALA A 101 8.68 -15.72 -1.34
C ALA A 101 7.23 -15.35 -1.73
N GLY A 102 6.32 -16.33 -1.73
CA GLY A 102 4.89 -16.11 -2.00
C GLY A 102 4.25 -15.16 -0.99
N MET A 103 4.47 -15.38 0.31
CA MET A 103 3.98 -14.48 1.36
C MET A 103 4.61 -13.09 1.26
N GLY A 104 5.91 -13.01 0.97
CA GLY A 104 6.60 -11.73 0.74
C GLY A 104 6.00 -10.94 -0.42
N PHE A 105 5.65 -11.61 -1.52
CA PHE A 105 4.96 -10.98 -2.65
C PHE A 105 3.57 -10.45 -2.26
N VAL A 106 2.79 -11.21 -1.50
CA VAL A 106 1.48 -10.76 -0.99
C VAL A 106 1.63 -9.55 -0.08
N ALA A 107 2.59 -9.58 0.86
CA ALA A 107 2.87 -8.44 1.74
C ALA A 107 3.26 -7.18 0.95
N TRP A 108 4.12 -7.33 -0.07
CA TRP A 108 4.49 -6.23 -0.96
C TRP A 108 3.27 -5.63 -1.69
N ARG A 109 2.35 -6.48 -2.18
CA ARG A 109 1.10 -6.03 -2.80
C ARG A 109 0.19 -5.29 -1.82
N GLU A 110 0.06 -5.75 -0.58
CA GLU A 110 -0.67 -5.05 0.49
C GLU A 110 -0.07 -3.67 0.79
N PHE A 111 1.26 -3.58 0.96
CA PHE A 111 1.92 -2.29 1.19
C PHE A 111 1.68 -1.29 0.06
N ARG A 112 1.66 -1.75 -1.20
CA ARG A 112 1.30 -0.89 -2.33
C ARG A 112 -0.16 -0.44 -2.27
N GLY A 113 -1.07 -1.29 -1.82
CA GLY A 113 -2.48 -0.95 -1.59
C GLY A 113 -2.65 0.11 -0.49
N VAL A 114 -1.90 0.00 0.62
CA VAL A 114 -1.85 1.00 1.69
C VAL A 114 -1.39 2.35 1.15
N GLU A 115 -0.32 2.37 0.35
CA GLU A 115 0.21 3.59 -0.23
C GLU A 115 -0.77 4.23 -1.23
N ALA A 116 -1.44 3.42 -2.06
CA ALA A 116 -2.47 3.89 -2.97
C ALA A 116 -3.66 4.50 -2.20
N LEU A 117 -4.06 3.89 -1.08
CA LEU A 117 -5.12 4.42 -0.22
C LEU A 117 -4.70 5.74 0.45
N ARG A 118 -3.43 5.86 0.86
CA ARG A 118 -2.85 7.10 1.40
C ARG A 118 -2.87 8.24 0.39
N ARG A 119 -2.70 7.93 -0.90
CA ARG A 119 -2.82 8.88 -2.03
C ARG A 119 -4.27 9.12 -2.48
N LEU A 120 -5.24 8.58 -1.75
CA LEU A 120 -6.67 8.71 -2.06
C LEU A 120 -7.00 8.22 -3.48
N ASP A 121 -6.35 7.14 -3.92
CA ASP A 121 -6.67 6.48 -5.18
C ASP A 121 -8.02 5.77 -5.08
N ARG A 122 -8.95 6.11 -5.98
CA ARG A 122 -10.31 5.56 -6.03
C ARG A 122 -10.33 4.04 -6.20
N SER A 123 -9.29 3.45 -6.78
CA SER A 123 -9.18 2.00 -7.01
C SER A 123 -8.62 1.24 -5.80
N ALA A 124 -7.97 1.93 -4.85
CA ALA A 124 -7.23 1.29 -3.76
C ALA A 124 -8.08 0.37 -2.87
N PRO A 125 -9.28 0.76 -2.39
CA PRO A 125 -10.11 -0.13 -1.58
C PRO A 125 -10.51 -1.42 -2.32
N LYS A 126 -10.80 -1.32 -3.62
CA LYS A 126 -11.12 -2.49 -4.45
C LYS A 126 -9.91 -3.41 -4.63
N SER A 127 -8.73 -2.83 -4.87
CA SER A 127 -7.49 -3.61 -4.99
C SER A 127 -7.13 -4.32 -3.68
N LEU A 128 -7.30 -3.66 -2.53
CA LEU A 128 -7.09 -4.27 -1.21
C LEU A 128 -8.08 -5.42 -0.97
N ALA A 129 -9.37 -5.22 -1.28
CA ALA A 129 -10.37 -6.26 -1.15
C ALA A 129 -10.07 -7.50 -2.03
N ILE A 130 -9.66 -7.29 -3.28
CA ILE A 130 -9.26 -8.37 -4.18
C ILE A 130 -8.04 -9.11 -3.63
N ASN A 131 -7.06 -8.38 -3.07
CA ASN A 131 -5.88 -9.00 -2.50
C ASN A 131 -6.23 -9.92 -1.30
N GLN A 132 -7.13 -9.48 -0.44
CA GLN A 132 -7.63 -10.30 0.67
C GLN A 132 -8.37 -11.55 0.19
N LEU A 133 -9.18 -11.44 -0.87
CA LEU A 133 -9.84 -12.61 -1.49
C LEU A 133 -8.83 -13.57 -2.13
N CYS A 134 -7.80 -13.05 -2.80
CA CYS A 134 -6.73 -13.88 -3.36
C CYS A 134 -5.96 -14.61 -2.25
N LEU A 135 -5.62 -13.92 -1.17
CA LEU A 135 -4.97 -14.53 0.00
C LEU A 135 -5.86 -15.61 0.63
N ALA A 136 -7.14 -15.33 0.83
CA ALA A 136 -8.11 -16.31 1.33
C ALA A 136 -8.18 -17.56 0.43
N ALA A 137 -8.29 -17.35 -0.88
CA ALA A 137 -8.34 -18.43 -1.85
C ALA A 137 -7.07 -19.31 -1.81
N ILE A 138 -5.88 -18.70 -1.72
CA ILE A 138 -4.61 -19.42 -1.61
C ILE A 138 -4.54 -20.21 -0.30
N LEU A 139 -4.90 -19.61 0.83
CA LEU A 139 -4.90 -20.27 2.13
C LEU A 139 -5.86 -21.47 2.16
N ILE A 140 -7.07 -21.29 1.61
CA ILE A 140 -8.07 -22.36 1.51
C ILE A 140 -7.57 -23.47 0.60
N ALA A 141 -7.03 -23.15 -0.58
CA ALA A 141 -6.50 -24.15 -1.51
C ALA A 141 -5.36 -24.96 -0.87
N TYR A 142 -4.43 -24.29 -0.19
CA TYR A 142 -3.34 -24.96 0.53
C TYR A 142 -3.85 -25.83 1.68
N ALA A 143 -4.77 -25.33 2.51
CA ALA A 143 -5.33 -26.08 3.62
C ALA A 143 -6.12 -27.31 3.14
N LEU A 144 -6.90 -27.17 2.05
CA LEU A 144 -7.60 -28.31 1.43
C LEU A 144 -6.61 -29.36 0.89
N TRP A 145 -5.55 -28.92 0.22
CA TRP A 145 -4.49 -29.82 -0.23
C TRP A 145 -3.90 -30.61 0.93
N GLN A 146 -3.61 -29.94 2.05
CA GLN A 146 -3.06 -30.60 3.25
C GLN A 146 -4.05 -31.55 3.93
N VAL A 147 -5.33 -31.19 3.98
CA VAL A 147 -6.41 -32.08 4.47
C VAL A 147 -6.47 -33.34 3.62
N ILE A 148 -6.44 -33.21 2.29
CA ILE A 148 -6.46 -34.35 1.36
C ILE A 148 -5.23 -35.23 1.58
N GLN A 149 -4.03 -34.65 1.58
CA GLN A 149 -2.78 -35.39 1.77
C GLN A 149 -2.73 -36.13 3.12
N THR A 150 -3.22 -35.50 4.19
CA THR A 150 -3.27 -36.13 5.52
C THR A 150 -4.31 -37.24 5.60
N ALA A 151 -5.45 -37.07 4.92
CA ALA A 151 -6.52 -38.05 4.91
C ALA A 151 -6.18 -39.28 4.06
N THR A 152 -5.32 -39.14 3.04
CA THR A 152 -4.94 -40.24 2.13
C THR A 152 -3.59 -40.87 2.46
N SER A 153 -2.76 -40.25 3.30
CA SER A 153 -1.46 -40.83 3.66
C SER A 153 -1.60 -42.04 4.60
N SER A 154 -0.97 -43.15 4.20
CA SER A 154 -0.63 -44.21 5.15
C SER A 154 0.37 -43.63 6.15
N GLY A 155 0.09 -43.79 7.46
CA GLY A 155 0.77 -43.07 8.54
C GLY A 155 2.28 -43.03 8.41
N GLU A 156 2.89 -41.85 8.45
CA GLU A 156 4.33 -41.67 8.23
C GLU A 156 5.14 -42.48 9.26
N TYR A 157 4.65 -42.53 10.50
CA TYR A 157 5.27 -43.31 11.58
C TYR A 157 5.11 -44.82 11.39
N THR A 158 4.00 -45.26 10.79
CA THR A 158 3.82 -46.69 10.45
C THR A 158 4.76 -47.14 9.34
N ALA A 159 5.12 -46.25 8.41
CA ALA A 159 6.14 -46.52 7.41
C ALA A 159 7.54 -46.59 8.05
N MET A 160 7.84 -45.74 9.04
CA MET A 160 9.11 -45.76 9.78
C MET A 160 9.27 -46.99 10.68
N ALA A 161 8.17 -47.60 11.14
CA ALA A 161 8.21 -48.82 11.94
C ALA A 161 8.79 -50.03 11.20
N GLY A 162 8.96 -49.96 9.87
CA GLY A 162 9.66 -50.98 9.09
C GLY A 162 9.00 -52.37 9.13
N GLY A 163 7.71 -52.43 9.46
CA GLY A 163 6.97 -53.69 9.62
C GLY A 163 7.12 -54.38 10.97
N ASP A 164 7.82 -53.78 11.94
CA ASP A 164 7.85 -54.28 13.33
C ASP A 164 6.46 -54.11 13.97
N PRO A 165 5.77 -55.21 14.36
CA PRO A 165 4.44 -55.14 14.94
C PRO A 165 4.41 -54.39 16.27
N GLN A 166 5.46 -54.50 17.08
CA GLN A 166 5.52 -53.85 18.40
C GLN A 166 5.68 -52.34 18.24
N LEU A 167 6.57 -51.88 17.36
CA LEU A 167 6.71 -50.45 17.05
C LEU A 167 5.45 -49.88 16.41
N THR A 168 4.80 -50.63 15.52
CA THR A 168 3.53 -50.21 14.90
C THR A 168 2.44 -50.01 15.97
N GLN A 169 2.34 -50.92 16.94
CA GLN A 169 1.39 -50.81 18.04
C GLN A 169 1.68 -49.59 18.94
N MET A 170 2.96 -49.27 19.16
CA MET A 170 3.35 -48.11 19.98
C MET A 170 3.14 -46.77 19.25
N LEU A 171 3.38 -46.73 17.93
CA LEU A 171 3.31 -45.51 17.13
C LEU A 171 1.92 -45.22 16.57
N GLY A 172 1.03 -46.21 16.46
CA GLY A 172 -0.33 -46.05 15.93
C GLY A 172 -1.10 -44.89 16.58
N PRO A 173 -1.23 -44.83 17.92
CA PRO A 173 -1.91 -43.72 18.59
C PRO A 173 -1.28 -42.35 18.35
N ILE A 174 0.04 -42.30 18.12
CA ILE A 174 0.74 -41.06 17.79
C ILE A 174 0.40 -40.60 16.37
N ASP A 175 0.35 -41.52 15.41
CA ASP A 175 -0.07 -41.22 14.03
C ASP A 175 -1.50 -40.68 13.98
N ASP A 176 -2.43 -41.34 14.69
CA ASP A 176 -3.82 -40.89 14.78
C ASP A 176 -3.96 -39.50 15.43
N LEU A 177 -3.17 -39.24 16.49
CA LEU A 177 -3.13 -37.93 17.13
C LEU A 177 -2.60 -36.86 16.18
N VAL A 178 -1.50 -37.12 15.46
CA VAL A 178 -0.90 -36.18 14.50
C VAL A 178 -1.87 -35.91 13.36
N LYS A 179 -2.54 -36.93 12.82
CA LYS A 179 -3.58 -36.76 11.78
C LYS A 179 -4.74 -35.92 12.29
N THR A 180 -5.28 -36.24 13.46
CA THR A 180 -6.41 -35.50 14.07
C THR A 180 -6.06 -34.03 14.29
N LEU A 181 -4.86 -33.76 14.83
CA LEU A 181 -4.38 -32.41 15.06
C LEU A 181 -4.19 -31.66 13.75
N THR A 182 -3.57 -32.29 12.76
CA THR A 182 -3.32 -31.70 11.44
C THR A 182 -4.63 -31.33 10.74
N LEU A 183 -5.59 -32.24 10.70
CA LEU A 183 -6.92 -31.99 10.14
C LEU A 183 -7.65 -30.85 10.87
N SER A 184 -7.56 -30.82 12.21
CA SER A 184 -8.18 -29.77 13.02
C SER A 184 -7.57 -28.40 12.75
N VAL A 185 -6.23 -28.31 12.67
CA VAL A 185 -5.51 -27.07 12.38
C VAL A 185 -5.87 -26.54 11.00
N TYR A 186 -5.84 -27.39 9.95
CA TYR A 186 -6.16 -26.94 8.60
C TYR A 186 -7.65 -26.63 8.42
N GLY A 187 -8.55 -27.36 9.08
CA GLY A 187 -9.97 -27.00 9.16
C GLY A 187 -10.18 -25.62 9.78
N LEU A 188 -9.47 -25.32 10.87
CA LEU A 188 -9.51 -24.01 11.51
C LEU A 188 -8.95 -22.90 10.59
N ILE A 189 -7.85 -23.15 9.88
CA ILE A 189 -7.28 -22.21 8.91
C ILE A 189 -8.29 -21.84 7.83
N ILE A 190 -9.05 -22.82 7.31
CA ILE A 190 -10.11 -22.57 6.31
C ILE A 190 -11.19 -21.64 6.90
N LEU A 191 -11.66 -21.93 8.12
CA LEU A 191 -12.67 -21.10 8.78
C LEU A 191 -12.16 -19.67 9.00
N ILE A 192 -10.94 -19.52 9.52
CA ILE A 192 -10.32 -18.21 9.71
C ILE A 192 -10.21 -17.46 8.37
N ALA A 193 -9.74 -18.12 7.31
CA ALA A 193 -9.63 -17.52 5.98
C ALA A 193 -10.99 -17.01 5.45
N ILE A 194 -12.06 -17.77 5.66
CA ILE A 194 -13.40 -17.36 5.23
C ILE A 194 -13.87 -16.14 6.05
N PHE A 195 -13.81 -16.20 7.37
CA PHE A 195 -14.39 -15.16 8.23
C PHE A 195 -13.55 -13.90 8.30
N VAL A 196 -12.24 -14.03 8.52
CA VAL A 196 -11.34 -12.90 8.73
C VAL A 196 -11.01 -12.23 7.39
N GLN A 197 -10.56 -12.98 6.38
CA GLN A 197 -10.12 -12.42 5.11
C GLN A 197 -11.34 -12.08 4.25
N GLY A 198 -12.40 -12.90 4.26
CA GLY A 198 -13.69 -12.55 3.65
C GLY A 198 -14.33 -11.32 4.30
N GLY A 199 -14.33 -11.25 5.64
CA GLY A 199 -14.81 -10.08 6.38
C GLY A 199 -14.00 -8.82 6.10
N THR A 200 -12.67 -8.94 6.01
CA THR A 200 -11.77 -7.83 5.69
C THR A 200 -11.93 -7.36 4.24
N ALA A 201 -12.15 -8.29 3.30
CA ALA A 201 -12.47 -7.95 1.92
C ALA A 201 -13.78 -7.16 1.82
N LEU A 202 -14.85 -7.65 2.48
CA LEU A 202 -16.13 -6.94 2.55
C LEU A 202 -15.96 -5.56 3.20
N TYR A 203 -15.20 -5.48 4.28
CA TYR A 203 -14.86 -4.23 4.94
C TYR A 203 -14.23 -3.24 3.94
N TYR A 204 -13.23 -3.62 3.16
CA TYR A 204 -12.62 -2.74 2.17
C TYR A 204 -13.57 -2.34 1.03
N PHE A 205 -14.44 -3.24 0.56
CA PHE A 205 -15.48 -2.87 -0.40
C PHE A 205 -16.41 -1.79 0.15
N THR A 206 -16.83 -1.89 1.42
CA THR A 206 -17.67 -0.83 2.03
C THR A 206 -16.93 0.50 2.15
N ARG A 207 -15.59 0.49 2.27
CA ARG A 207 -14.76 1.70 2.39
C ARG A 207 -14.61 2.46 1.07
N GLN A 208 -14.85 1.81 -0.06
CA GLN A 208 -14.87 2.47 -1.37
C GLN A 208 -15.91 3.60 -1.44
N ARG A 209 -17.08 3.41 -0.84
CA ARG A 209 -18.13 4.44 -0.77
C ARG A 209 -17.65 5.68 -0.03
N TYR A 210 -17.07 5.49 1.16
CA TYR A 210 -16.56 6.60 1.98
C TYR A 210 -15.44 7.38 1.29
N LEU A 211 -14.55 6.70 0.56
CA LEU A 211 -13.51 7.37 -0.21
C LEU A 211 -14.10 8.23 -1.34
N ARG A 212 -15.15 7.73 -2.01
CA ARG A 212 -15.84 8.48 -3.06
C ARG A 212 -16.51 9.74 -2.50
N GLU A 213 -17.33 9.57 -1.45
CA GLU A 213 -18.00 10.69 -0.77
C GLU A 213 -16.99 11.72 -0.25
N TYR A 214 -15.85 11.24 0.29
CA TYR A 214 -14.77 12.12 0.73
C TYR A 214 -14.20 12.97 -0.40
N LEU A 215 -13.92 12.37 -1.57
CA LEU A 215 -13.38 13.08 -2.73
C LEU A 215 -14.39 14.04 -3.37
N GLU A 216 -15.70 13.78 -3.24
CA GLU A 216 -16.75 14.65 -3.75
C GLU A 216 -16.99 15.87 -2.84
N GLN A 217 -16.88 15.71 -1.52
CA GLN A 217 -17.21 16.76 -0.55
C GLN A 217 -16.00 17.59 -0.08
N THR A 218 -14.79 17.18 -0.43
CA THR A 218 -13.56 17.83 0.03
C THR A 218 -13.02 18.75 -1.06
N PRO A 219 -12.71 20.02 -0.77
CA PRO A 219 -12.11 20.94 -1.73
C PRO A 219 -10.84 20.34 -2.35
N SER A 220 -10.64 20.55 -3.66
CA SER A 220 -9.51 19.97 -4.40
C SER A 220 -8.16 20.34 -3.80
N TRP A 221 -7.99 21.58 -3.30
CA TRP A 221 -6.76 22.04 -2.68
C TRP A 221 -6.37 21.20 -1.44
N VAL A 222 -7.34 20.73 -0.65
CA VAL A 222 -7.09 19.85 0.51
C VAL A 222 -6.70 18.45 0.04
N VAL A 223 -7.37 17.95 -1.01
CA VAL A 223 -7.04 16.63 -1.60
C VAL A 223 -5.64 16.63 -2.18
N ASP A 224 -5.25 17.69 -2.89
CA ASP A 224 -3.92 17.85 -3.46
C ASP A 224 -2.85 17.97 -2.37
N LEU A 225 -3.16 18.72 -1.29
CA LEU A 225 -2.32 18.79 -0.10
C LEU A 225 -2.08 17.39 0.52
N GLN A 226 -3.13 16.59 0.71
CA GLN A 226 -2.99 15.23 1.25
C GLN A 226 -2.23 14.28 0.32
N ARG A 227 -2.47 14.39 -1.00
CA ARG A 227 -1.77 13.60 -2.03
C ARG A 227 -0.28 13.91 -2.09
N SER A 228 0.13 15.13 -1.72
CA SER A 228 1.53 15.51 -1.59
C SER A 228 2.26 14.84 -0.40
N GLY A 229 1.52 14.14 0.48
CA GLY A 229 2.07 13.47 1.66
C GLY A 229 2.03 14.31 2.93
N ILE A 230 1.50 15.53 2.87
CA ILE A 230 1.27 16.36 4.05
C ILE A 230 0.08 15.77 4.83
N SER A 231 0.37 15.11 5.95
CA SER A 231 -0.64 14.52 6.82
C SER A 231 -1.38 15.61 7.60
N ILE A 232 -2.70 15.54 7.57
CA ILE A 232 -3.64 16.41 8.30
C ILE A 232 -4.34 15.62 9.41
#